data_AF-A0A817XTB6-F1
#
_entry.id   AF-A0A817XTB6-F1
#
_cell.length_a   1.000
_cell.length_b   1.000
_cell.length_c   1.000
_cell.angle_alpha   90.00
_cell.angle_beta   90.00
_cell.angle_gamma   90.00
#
_symmetry.space_group_name_H-M   'P 1'
#
loop_
_entity.id
_entity.type
_entity.pdbx_description
1 polymer ?
#
loop_
_entity_poly.entity_id
_entity_poly.type
_entity_poly.pdbx_seq_one_letter_code
_entity_poly.pdbx_strand_id
1 'polypeptide(L)'
;MACCSSKKTQGTEPQVIEKLPTPTNEVQPDSVKDTGIEYLITIKTGNYENSTTNGPVYITIFGHNNKQTEELLLTKSPNDSSFQPDSIKKIPVKGADIGKPQRIIIRHEDNQNEWFIDYVEISVHEFLIRFVANRWLSVTKHDQKLSVELFGSEKPDALYNVEVQTGIEQIEPLDSPVYLQIYGTTTMTPKIFLEPQNASFTKDSTEKFDILSNDVGEIQKIVIGHEGNGTVNDWYLKNVTLQTSTEQQKYTVKKWLSNTKDDQKLFVELNRDWLPPLEIYSVTIQTADVQQTDTIENIEMTIHGSNGKIDKLLLKDHIKSDKQKIFQQGNLDEFEIKNEDIGDIESITIGFDDNEQKFAWLLESVDIKYKETVYHFQAQCWLSSRLGPNFSWITIKPDTYNDSNLLF
;
A
#
# COMPACT_ATOMS: atom_id res chain seq x y z
N MET A 1 -38.25 -48.82 72.63
CA MET A 1 -37.68 -47.98 73.71
C MET A 1 -36.85 -46.90 73.03
N ALA A 2 -37.14 -45.60 73.09
CA ALA A 2 -38.11 -44.78 73.80
C ALA A 2 -38.58 -43.65 72.83
N CYS A 3 -39.89 -43.46 72.62
CA CYS A 3 -40.75 -42.41 73.21
C CYS A 3 -40.45 -40.99 72.68
N CYS A 4 -41.41 -40.13 72.28
CA CYS A 4 -42.81 -40.02 72.67
C CYS A 4 -43.62 -39.17 71.67
N SER A 5 -44.94 -39.35 71.80
CA SER A 5 -46.08 -38.84 71.04
C SER A 5 -46.63 -37.46 71.47
N SER A 6 -47.63 -37.01 70.69
CA SER A 6 -48.79 -36.13 71.02
C SER A 6 -48.61 -34.64 70.70
N LYS A 7 -49.60 -33.87 70.21
CA LYS A 7 -51.07 -33.95 70.35
C LYS A 7 -51.80 -33.43 69.10
N LYS A 8 -52.99 -34.00 68.83
CA LYS A 8 -54.07 -33.38 68.06
C LYS A 8 -54.75 -32.28 68.89
N THR A 9 -55.15 -31.19 68.24
CA THR A 9 -56.27 -30.33 68.67
C THR A 9 -57.11 -30.01 67.43
N GLN A 10 -58.43 -30.19 67.57
CA GLN A 10 -59.48 -29.88 66.59
C GLN A 10 -60.12 -28.53 66.93
N GLY A 11 -60.69 -27.89 65.90
CA GLY A 11 -61.57 -26.72 65.99
C GLY A 11 -60.86 -25.46 65.50
N THR A 12 -61.34 -24.67 64.55
CA THR A 12 -62.70 -24.46 64.03
C THR A 12 -62.55 -23.71 62.71
N GLU A 13 -63.35 -24.05 61.71
CA GLU A 13 -63.44 -23.36 60.42
C GLU A 13 -64.09 -21.96 60.59
N PRO A 14 -63.57 -20.92 59.94
CA PRO A 14 -64.50 -19.98 59.32
C PRO A 14 -64.11 -19.55 57.91
N GLN A 15 -65.07 -19.79 57.02
CA GLN A 15 -65.57 -18.93 55.94
C GLN A 15 -64.60 -18.28 54.96
N VAL A 16 -64.73 -18.77 53.73
CA VAL A 16 -64.29 -18.19 52.46
C VAL A 16 -64.78 -16.74 52.34
N ILE A 17 -63.84 -15.80 52.28
CA ILE A 17 -64.07 -14.48 51.70
C ILE A 17 -63.42 -14.52 50.32
N GLU A 18 -64.26 -14.60 49.28
CA GLU A 18 -63.84 -14.35 47.89
C GLU A 18 -63.24 -12.93 47.82
N LYS A 19 -61.93 -12.85 47.61
CA LYS A 19 -61.29 -11.62 47.15
C LYS A 19 -61.43 -11.56 45.63
N LEU A 20 -62.06 -10.48 45.15
CA LEU A 20 -62.10 -10.13 43.74
C LEU A 20 -60.69 -10.20 43.12
N PRO A 21 -60.55 -10.62 41.84
CA PRO A 21 -59.27 -10.59 41.16
C PRO A 21 -58.80 -9.14 41.03
N THR A 22 -57.68 -8.83 41.67
CA THR A 22 -56.89 -7.64 41.37
C THR A 22 -56.33 -7.82 39.94
N PRO A 23 -56.44 -6.83 39.04
CA PRO A 23 -55.78 -6.92 37.75
C PRO A 23 -54.29 -6.66 37.99
N THR A 24 -53.53 -7.73 38.20
CA THR A 24 -52.08 -7.67 38.06
C THR A 24 -51.81 -7.62 36.57
N ASN A 25 -51.67 -6.42 36.02
CA ASN A 25 -50.98 -6.23 34.75
C ASN A 25 -49.55 -6.73 34.96
N GLU A 26 -49.32 -8.02 34.73
CA GLU A 26 -48.01 -8.52 34.35
C GLU A 26 -47.70 -7.89 32.99
N VAL A 27 -47.06 -6.73 33.03
CA VAL A 27 -46.29 -6.23 31.90
C VAL A 27 -45.22 -7.30 31.67
N GLN A 28 -45.43 -8.15 30.66
CA GLN A 28 -44.34 -8.91 30.06
C GLN A 28 -43.18 -7.94 29.88
N PRO A 29 -41.93 -8.25 30.29
CA PRO A 29 -40.83 -7.39 29.96
C PRO A 29 -40.84 -7.24 28.44
N ASP A 30 -41.01 -5.99 27.99
CA ASP A 30 -40.96 -5.62 26.59
C ASP A 30 -39.78 -6.39 25.98
N SER A 31 -40.07 -7.22 24.98
CA SER A 31 -39.05 -7.84 24.16
C SER A 31 -38.17 -6.70 23.64
N VAL A 32 -36.99 -6.53 24.22
CA VAL A 32 -35.97 -5.60 23.73
C VAL A 32 -35.81 -5.95 22.27
N LYS A 33 -36.24 -5.06 21.38
CA LYS A 33 -36.04 -5.26 19.95
C LYS A 33 -34.54 -5.42 19.76
N ASP A 34 -34.15 -6.58 19.30
CA ASP A 34 -32.81 -6.90 18.82
C ASP A 34 -32.58 -6.06 17.55
N THR A 35 -32.23 -4.79 17.74
CA THR A 35 -32.10 -3.77 16.68
C THR A 35 -30.70 -3.73 16.06
N GLY A 36 -29.82 -4.68 16.39
CA GLY A 36 -28.50 -4.77 15.78
C GLY A 36 -28.60 -5.26 14.34
N ILE A 37 -27.81 -4.66 13.45
CA ILE A 37 -27.62 -5.19 12.10
C ILE A 37 -26.54 -6.27 12.13
N GLU A 38 -26.60 -7.20 11.17
CA GLU A 38 -25.64 -8.29 11.06
C GLU A 38 -24.40 -7.85 10.30
N TYR A 39 -23.23 -8.08 10.89
CA TYR A 39 -21.92 -7.97 10.28
C TYR A 39 -21.35 -9.36 10.08
N LEU A 40 -20.78 -9.63 8.90
CA LEU A 40 -19.97 -10.82 8.68
C LEU A 40 -18.49 -10.43 8.74
N ILE A 41 -17.81 -10.85 9.79
CA ILE A 41 -16.39 -10.57 10.01
C ILE A 41 -15.59 -11.79 9.56
N THR A 42 -14.71 -11.58 8.59
CA THR A 42 -13.76 -12.59 8.11
C THR A 42 -12.36 -12.22 8.60
N ILE A 43 -11.69 -13.10 9.33
CA ILE A 43 -10.32 -12.90 9.79
C ILE A 43 -9.43 -13.96 9.15
N LYS A 44 -8.34 -13.51 8.51
CA LYS A 44 -7.26 -14.37 8.06
C LYS A 44 -6.11 -14.30 9.06
N THR A 45 -5.79 -15.44 9.66
CA THR A 45 -4.61 -15.63 10.50
C THR A 45 -3.43 -16.05 9.62
N GLY A 46 -2.25 -15.47 9.90
CA GLY A 46 -1.05 -15.73 9.12
C GLY A 46 -0.55 -17.17 9.24
N ASN A 47 0.32 -17.58 8.31
CA ASN A 47 0.90 -18.93 8.28
C ASN A 47 2.24 -18.99 9.03
N TYR A 48 2.22 -18.65 10.32
CA TYR A 48 3.39 -18.75 11.20
C TYR A 48 3.14 -19.79 12.28
N GLU A 49 4.19 -20.49 12.71
CA GLU A 49 4.11 -21.40 13.84
C GLU A 49 3.61 -20.65 15.09
N ASN A 50 2.66 -21.24 15.81
CA ASN A 50 2.04 -20.66 17.00
C ASN A 50 1.33 -19.30 16.80
N SER A 51 1.00 -18.92 15.56
CA SER A 51 0.13 -17.76 15.26
C SER A 51 -1.32 -17.99 15.65
N THR A 52 -1.58 -18.06 16.94
CA THR A 52 -2.92 -18.38 17.48
C THR A 52 -3.28 -17.49 18.65
N THR A 53 -4.58 -17.44 18.95
CA THR A 53 -5.11 -16.94 20.21
C THR A 53 -6.17 -17.92 20.68
N ASN A 54 -6.11 -18.28 21.96
CA ASN A 54 -7.15 -19.04 22.64
C ASN A 54 -8.02 -18.10 23.49
N GLY A 55 -7.50 -16.93 23.88
CA GLY A 55 -8.23 -15.93 24.64
C GLY A 55 -9.35 -15.23 23.85
N PRO A 56 -10.24 -14.52 24.56
CA PRO A 56 -11.30 -13.74 23.94
C PRO A 56 -10.79 -12.72 22.93
N VAL A 57 -11.42 -12.66 21.74
CA VAL A 57 -11.12 -11.69 20.68
C VAL A 57 -12.25 -10.69 20.56
N TYR A 58 -11.91 -9.41 20.49
CA TYR A 58 -12.84 -8.31 20.40
C TYR A 58 -12.56 -7.42 19.20
N ILE A 59 -13.61 -6.81 18.66
CA ILE A 59 -13.50 -5.80 17.61
C ILE A 59 -14.46 -4.64 17.86
N THR A 60 -13.99 -3.43 17.61
CA THR A 60 -14.83 -2.23 17.53
C THR A 60 -14.75 -1.68 16.11
N ILE A 61 -15.91 -1.44 15.48
CA ILE A 61 -16.01 -1.00 14.09
C ILE A 61 -16.46 0.45 14.07
N PHE A 62 -15.73 1.30 13.34
CA PHE A 62 -15.99 2.72 13.20
C PHE A 62 -16.40 3.04 11.76
N GLY A 63 -17.50 3.78 11.63
CA GLY A 63 -18.03 4.25 10.36
C GLY A 63 -18.08 5.77 10.28
N HIS A 64 -18.86 6.26 9.32
CA HIS A 64 -18.98 7.69 9.05
C HIS A 64 -19.59 8.46 10.24
N ASN A 65 -19.27 9.76 10.35
CA ASN A 65 -19.75 10.65 11.42
C ASN A 65 -19.42 10.17 12.84
N ASN A 66 -18.27 9.49 13.03
CA ASN A 66 -17.83 8.94 14.31
C ASN A 66 -18.81 7.94 14.94
N LYS A 67 -19.70 7.33 14.13
CA LYS A 67 -20.49 6.18 14.60
C LYS A 67 -19.55 5.01 14.83
N GLN A 68 -19.80 4.27 15.91
CA GLN A 68 -19.08 3.06 16.23
C GLN A 68 -20.04 2.00 16.73
N THR A 69 -19.66 0.74 16.55
CA THR A 69 -20.28 -0.35 17.30
C THR A 69 -19.83 -0.27 18.76
N GLU A 70 -20.56 -0.95 19.62
CA GLU A 70 -20.01 -1.49 20.85
C GLU A 70 -18.81 -2.42 20.56
N GLU A 71 -18.11 -2.81 21.62
CA GLU A 71 -17.05 -3.80 21.49
C GLU A 71 -17.66 -5.20 21.31
N LEU A 72 -17.51 -5.76 20.11
CA LEU A 72 -18.10 -7.02 19.70
C LEU A 72 -17.16 -8.17 20.01
N LEU A 73 -17.66 -9.16 20.76
CA LEU A 73 -16.94 -10.39 21.07
C LEU A 73 -17.03 -11.36 19.87
N LEU A 74 -15.88 -11.84 19.40
CA LEU A 74 -15.76 -12.71 18.23
C LEU A 74 -15.60 -14.19 18.57
N THR A 75 -15.08 -14.49 19.76
CA THR A 75 -14.95 -15.86 20.28
C THR A 75 -16.18 -16.26 21.08
N LYS A 76 -16.69 -17.48 20.88
CA LYS A 76 -17.82 -17.98 21.68
C LYS A 76 -17.41 -18.38 23.10
N SER A 77 -16.13 -18.72 23.32
CA SER A 77 -15.57 -19.06 24.63
C SER A 77 -14.06 -18.79 24.67
N PRO A 78 -13.44 -18.68 25.87
CA PRO A 78 -11.99 -18.53 26.05
C PRO A 78 -11.13 -19.75 25.66
N ASN A 79 -11.73 -20.78 25.06
CA ASN A 79 -11.03 -21.96 24.53
C ASN A 79 -11.44 -22.22 23.07
N ASP A 80 -11.97 -21.20 22.40
CA ASP A 80 -12.37 -21.28 21.01
C ASP A 80 -11.12 -21.26 20.13
N SER A 81 -10.70 -22.42 19.65
CA SER A 81 -9.52 -22.59 18.79
C SER A 81 -9.70 -22.00 17.38
N SER A 82 -10.66 -21.10 17.18
CA SER A 82 -11.09 -20.55 15.89
C SER A 82 -10.02 -19.77 15.11
N PHE A 83 -8.90 -19.41 15.73
CA PHE A 83 -7.83 -18.63 15.12
C PHE A 83 -6.53 -19.42 15.09
N GLN A 84 -6.46 -20.46 14.26
CA GLN A 84 -5.24 -21.26 14.05
C GLN A 84 -4.37 -20.66 12.93
N PRO A 85 -3.07 -21.02 12.87
CA PRO A 85 -2.21 -20.67 11.75
C PRO A 85 -2.83 -21.01 10.40
N ASP A 86 -2.65 -20.11 9.42
CA ASP A 86 -3.15 -20.21 8.04
C ASP A 86 -4.68 -20.34 7.91
N SER A 87 -5.45 -20.15 8.98
CA SER A 87 -6.91 -20.29 8.96
C SER A 87 -7.64 -19.01 8.51
N ILE A 88 -8.82 -19.21 7.90
CA ILE A 88 -9.79 -18.14 7.63
C ILE A 88 -11.03 -18.43 8.46
N LYS A 89 -11.41 -17.48 9.31
CA LYS A 89 -12.59 -17.58 10.16
C LYS A 89 -13.63 -16.56 9.75
N LYS A 90 -14.87 -17.00 9.52
CA LYS A 90 -16.03 -16.14 9.24
C LYS A 90 -16.98 -16.16 10.44
N ILE A 91 -17.34 -14.99 10.96
CA ILE A 91 -18.03 -14.82 12.23
C ILE A 91 -19.17 -13.82 12.03
N PRO A 92 -20.43 -14.26 12.02
CA PRO A 92 -21.57 -13.35 12.05
C PRO A 92 -21.72 -12.78 13.47
N VAL A 93 -21.84 -11.46 13.57
CA VAL A 93 -22.11 -10.74 14.83
C VAL A 93 -23.17 -9.67 14.59
N LYS A 94 -23.90 -9.30 15.63
CA LYS A 94 -24.83 -8.17 15.59
C LYS A 94 -24.23 -6.98 16.31
N GLY A 95 -24.40 -5.79 15.75
CA GLY A 95 -23.96 -4.54 16.37
C GLY A 95 -24.75 -3.33 15.86
N ALA A 96 -24.46 -2.16 16.41
CA ALA A 96 -25.07 -0.90 15.96
C ALA A 96 -24.81 -0.63 14.46
N ASP A 97 -25.74 0.00 13.75
CA ASP A 97 -25.56 0.40 12.35
C ASP A 97 -24.64 1.63 12.21
N ILE A 98 -23.42 1.39 11.74
CA ILE A 98 -22.38 2.41 11.51
C ILE A 98 -22.32 2.91 10.06
N GLY A 99 -23.13 2.37 9.16
CA GLY A 99 -22.98 2.56 7.71
C GLY A 99 -21.72 1.89 7.16
N LYS A 100 -20.94 2.62 6.36
CA LYS A 100 -19.70 2.11 5.75
C LYS A 100 -18.58 1.99 6.79
N PRO A 101 -17.99 0.79 6.99
CA PRO A 101 -16.79 0.62 7.81
C PRO A 101 -15.62 1.42 7.25
N GLN A 102 -14.93 2.18 8.10
CA GLN A 102 -13.75 2.98 7.72
C GLN A 102 -12.51 2.61 8.54
N ARG A 103 -12.71 2.23 9.79
CA ARG A 103 -11.64 1.94 10.74
C ARG A 103 -12.11 0.89 11.72
N ILE A 104 -11.19 0.06 12.21
CA ILE A 104 -11.47 -0.92 13.26
C ILE A 104 -10.40 -0.86 14.33
N ILE A 105 -10.77 -1.31 15.54
CA ILE A 105 -9.81 -1.72 16.56
C ILE A 105 -10.06 -3.18 16.82
N ILE A 106 -9.06 -4.03 16.61
CA ILE A 106 -9.12 -5.46 16.94
C ILE A 106 -8.14 -5.75 18.06
N ARG A 107 -8.55 -6.54 19.04
CA ARG A 107 -7.72 -6.91 20.19
C ARG A 107 -8.05 -8.31 20.69
N HIS A 108 -7.13 -8.88 21.46
CA HIS A 108 -7.37 -10.14 22.17
C HIS A 108 -6.86 -10.08 23.61
N GLU A 109 -7.37 -10.99 24.44
CA GLU A 109 -6.99 -11.14 25.85
C GLU A 109 -6.27 -12.47 26.07
N ASP A 110 -5.17 -12.69 25.35
CA ASP A 110 -4.29 -13.84 25.50
C ASP A 110 -2.84 -13.40 25.68
N ASN A 111 -2.35 -13.47 26.92
CA ASN A 111 -0.97 -13.10 27.24
C ASN A 111 0.01 -14.27 27.02
N GLN A 112 -0.47 -15.45 26.65
CA GLN A 112 0.34 -16.67 26.51
C GLN A 112 0.60 -17.00 25.04
N ASN A 113 -0.33 -16.69 24.15
CA ASN A 113 -0.22 -16.97 22.73
C ASN A 113 0.10 -15.69 21.92
N GLU A 114 0.70 -15.89 20.75
CA GLU A 114 1.11 -14.82 19.85
C GLU A 114 0.21 -14.89 18.61
N TRP A 115 -0.59 -13.86 18.32
CA TRP A 115 -1.53 -13.95 17.22
C TRP A 115 -1.09 -13.08 16.04
N PHE A 116 -0.78 -13.70 14.90
CA PHE A 116 -0.50 -12.96 13.67
C PHE A 116 -1.76 -12.80 12.83
N ILE A 117 -2.10 -11.56 12.51
CA ILE A 117 -3.25 -11.24 11.65
C ILE A 117 -2.73 -10.78 10.30
N ASP A 118 -3.15 -11.45 9.22
CA ASP A 118 -2.90 -10.97 7.85
C ASP A 118 -3.86 -9.81 7.56
N TYR A 119 -5.17 -10.07 7.63
CA TYR A 119 -6.21 -9.08 7.41
C TYR A 119 -7.53 -9.42 8.12
N VAL A 120 -8.35 -8.39 8.30
CA VAL A 120 -9.77 -8.50 8.65
C VAL A 120 -10.60 -7.97 7.49
N GLU A 121 -11.67 -8.65 7.13
CA GLU A 121 -12.61 -8.23 6.08
C GLU A 121 -14.02 -8.20 6.65
N ILE A 122 -14.71 -7.07 6.48
CA ILE A 122 -16.04 -6.84 7.03
C ILE A 122 -17.02 -6.69 5.89
N SER A 123 -18.04 -7.56 5.88
CA SER A 123 -19.20 -7.43 5.02
C SER A 123 -20.41 -6.96 5.83
N VAL A 124 -21.00 -5.83 5.41
CA VAL A 124 -22.21 -5.25 6.01
C VAL A 124 -22.92 -4.40 4.97
N HIS A 125 -24.25 -4.52 4.87
CA HIS A 125 -25.01 -3.93 3.75
C HIS A 125 -24.43 -4.35 2.39
N GLU A 126 -24.21 -3.40 1.47
CA GLU A 126 -23.47 -3.60 0.22
C GLU A 126 -21.93 -3.46 0.35
N PHE A 127 -21.40 -3.14 1.52
CA PHE A 127 -19.97 -2.88 1.69
C PHE A 127 -19.19 -4.17 1.98
N LEU A 128 -18.04 -4.31 1.33
CA LEU A 128 -17.01 -5.30 1.63
C LEU A 128 -15.68 -4.56 1.78
N ILE A 129 -15.20 -4.39 3.01
CA ILE A 129 -14.03 -3.57 3.32
C ILE A 129 -12.95 -4.45 3.94
N ARG A 130 -11.75 -4.40 3.39
CA ARG A 130 -10.57 -5.09 3.93
C ARG A 130 -9.72 -4.15 4.76
N PHE A 131 -9.20 -4.67 5.87
CA PHE A 131 -8.32 -4.01 6.82
C PHE A 131 -7.06 -4.86 6.94
N VAL A 132 -6.02 -4.48 6.20
CA VAL A 132 -4.71 -5.16 6.26
C VAL A 132 -4.05 -4.89 7.61
N ALA A 133 -3.51 -5.94 8.23
CA ALA A 133 -2.80 -5.86 9.51
C ALA A 133 -1.31 -6.21 9.36
N ASN A 134 -0.98 -7.39 8.83
CA ASN A 134 0.37 -7.94 8.68
C ASN A 134 1.26 -7.76 9.93
N ARG A 135 0.77 -8.18 11.08
CA ARG A 135 1.48 -7.99 12.35
C ARG A 135 1.10 -9.00 13.42
N TRP A 136 2.01 -9.21 14.36
CA TRP A 136 1.73 -9.89 15.62
C TRP A 136 0.96 -8.96 16.57
N LEU A 137 -0.07 -9.51 17.19
CA LEU A 137 -0.64 -9.03 18.45
C LEU A 137 -0.10 -9.94 19.55
N SER A 138 0.94 -9.48 20.24
CA SER A 138 1.70 -10.27 21.21
C SER A 138 2.31 -9.35 22.27
N VAL A 139 2.59 -9.87 23.45
CA VAL A 139 3.35 -9.17 24.51
C VAL A 139 4.88 -9.29 24.32
N THR A 140 5.36 -10.18 23.45
CA THR A 140 6.78 -10.47 23.23
C THR A 140 7.28 -10.06 21.84
N LYS A 141 6.39 -9.97 20.85
CA LYS A 141 6.75 -9.67 19.45
C LYS A 141 6.36 -8.26 19.01
N HIS A 142 7.04 -7.78 17.96
CA HIS A 142 6.77 -6.50 17.29
C HIS A 142 6.71 -5.33 18.29
N ASP A 143 5.60 -4.60 18.37
CA ASP A 143 5.42 -3.44 19.28
C ASP A 143 4.87 -3.83 20.67
N GLN A 144 4.81 -5.12 20.99
CA GLN A 144 4.35 -5.65 22.28
C GLN A 144 2.90 -5.25 22.65
N LYS A 145 2.03 -5.10 21.63
CA LYS A 145 0.62 -4.75 21.81
C LYS A 145 -0.30 -5.92 21.45
N LEU A 146 -1.35 -6.10 22.25
CA LEU A 146 -2.44 -7.06 22.00
C LEU A 146 -3.64 -6.44 21.25
N SER A 147 -3.50 -5.21 20.80
CA SER A 147 -4.53 -4.46 20.07
C SER A 147 -3.93 -3.67 18.93
N VAL A 148 -4.65 -3.56 17.82
CA VAL A 148 -4.27 -2.67 16.71
C VAL A 148 -5.48 -1.93 16.14
N GLU A 149 -5.24 -0.68 15.76
CA GLU A 149 -6.14 0.13 14.96
C GLU A 149 -5.79 0.00 13.48
N LEU A 150 -6.78 -0.35 12.65
CA LEU A 150 -6.61 -0.58 11.21
C LEU A 150 -7.58 0.27 10.40
N PHE A 151 -7.16 0.68 9.22
CA PHE A 151 -7.93 1.52 8.30
C PHE A 151 -8.31 0.72 7.06
N GLY A 152 -9.57 0.88 6.65
CA GLY A 152 -10.15 0.09 5.57
C GLY A 152 -9.73 0.58 4.19
N SER A 153 -9.53 -0.36 3.27
CA SER A 153 -9.35 -0.11 1.84
C SER A 153 -10.43 -0.82 1.03
N GLU A 154 -10.96 -0.14 0.02
CA GLU A 154 -11.82 -0.73 -1.02
C GLU A 154 -11.03 -1.21 -2.23
N LYS A 155 -9.80 -0.70 -2.38
CA LYS A 155 -8.93 -1.12 -3.46
C LYS A 155 -8.32 -2.49 -3.15
N PRO A 156 -8.06 -3.31 -4.18
CA PRO A 156 -7.22 -4.49 -4.04
C PRO A 156 -5.88 -4.15 -3.38
N ASP A 157 -5.34 -5.10 -2.64
CA ASP A 157 -4.01 -4.98 -2.04
C ASP A 157 -2.97 -4.85 -3.16
N ALA A 158 -2.01 -3.95 -2.98
CA ALA A 158 -0.85 -3.78 -3.84
C ALA A 158 0.35 -4.56 -3.30
N LEU A 159 1.15 -5.09 -4.22
CA LEU A 159 2.43 -5.73 -3.89
C LEU A 159 3.56 -4.70 -3.88
N TYR A 160 4.28 -4.65 -2.78
CA TYR A 160 5.47 -3.84 -2.58
C TYR A 160 6.67 -4.77 -2.38
N ASN A 161 7.62 -4.73 -3.30
CA ASN A 161 8.90 -5.42 -3.15
C ASN A 161 9.88 -4.44 -2.48
N VAL A 162 10.32 -4.78 -1.26
CA VAL A 162 11.19 -3.92 -0.45
C VAL A 162 12.54 -4.59 -0.28
N GLU A 163 13.61 -3.86 -0.56
CA GLU A 163 14.98 -4.26 -0.26
C GLU A 163 15.57 -3.29 0.77
N VAL A 164 16.04 -3.82 1.89
CA VAL A 164 16.67 -3.05 2.96
C VAL A 164 18.14 -3.46 3.08
N GLN A 165 19.05 -2.50 2.98
CA GLN A 165 20.48 -2.73 3.10
C GLN A 165 21.00 -2.13 4.40
N THR A 166 21.62 -2.98 5.24
CA THR A 166 22.35 -2.57 6.43
C THR A 166 23.81 -2.31 6.07
N GLY A 167 24.41 -1.23 6.56
CA GLY A 167 25.78 -0.88 6.18
C GLY A 167 26.87 -1.70 6.88
N ILE A 168 28.10 -1.49 6.43
CA ILE A 168 29.30 -2.15 6.99
C ILE A 168 29.67 -1.59 8.37
N GLU A 169 29.13 -0.42 8.69
CA GLU A 169 29.27 0.32 9.93
C GLU A 169 28.52 -0.36 11.08
N GLN A 170 27.49 -1.18 10.78
CA GLN A 170 26.82 -2.00 11.76
C GLN A 170 27.82 -2.97 12.40
N ILE A 171 27.77 -3.11 13.73
CA ILE A 171 28.67 -3.98 14.48
C ILE A 171 27.90 -5.19 15.03
N GLU A 172 26.86 -4.93 15.81
CA GLU A 172 26.05 -5.97 16.46
C GLU A 172 24.76 -6.23 15.65
N PRO A 173 24.25 -7.47 15.57
CA PRO A 173 22.93 -7.73 14.99
C PRO A 173 21.84 -6.92 15.68
N LEU A 174 20.95 -6.30 14.91
CA LEU A 174 19.79 -5.61 15.49
C LEU A 174 18.81 -6.64 16.06
N ASP A 175 18.48 -6.52 17.35
CA ASP A 175 17.53 -7.37 18.07
C ASP A 175 16.19 -6.66 18.34
N SER A 176 16.00 -5.46 17.79
CA SER A 176 14.75 -4.71 17.81
C SER A 176 13.95 -4.94 16.52
N PRO A 177 12.61 -5.16 16.58
CA PRO A 177 11.76 -5.25 15.41
C PRO A 177 11.85 -4.00 14.54
N VAL A 178 12.08 -4.21 13.25
CA VAL A 178 12.11 -3.16 12.22
C VAL A 178 10.74 -3.06 11.58
N TYR A 179 10.31 -1.84 11.28
CA TYR A 179 9.06 -1.56 10.61
C TYR A 179 9.23 -0.62 9.42
N LEU A 180 8.27 -0.70 8.51
CA LEU A 180 8.08 0.17 7.37
C LEU A 180 6.63 0.67 7.34
N GLN A 181 6.45 1.92 6.93
CA GLN A 181 5.14 2.47 6.59
C GLN A 181 5.25 3.30 5.31
N ILE A 182 4.36 3.06 4.36
CA ILE A 182 4.36 3.71 3.05
C ILE A 182 3.19 4.69 3.01
N TYR A 183 3.46 5.92 2.58
CA TYR A 183 2.47 6.97 2.42
C TYR A 183 2.38 7.32 0.94
N GLY A 184 1.16 7.30 0.40
CA GLY A 184 0.89 7.69 -0.98
C GLY A 184 -0.22 8.72 -1.08
N THR A 185 -0.57 9.04 -2.32
CA THR A 185 -1.57 10.07 -2.66
C THR A 185 -2.99 9.74 -2.19
N THR A 186 -3.31 8.46 -1.98
CA THR A 186 -4.68 8.04 -1.62
C THR A 186 -4.83 7.58 -0.17
N THR A 187 -3.82 6.92 0.39
CA THR A 187 -3.84 6.39 1.75
C THR A 187 -2.41 6.10 2.24
N MET A 188 -2.30 5.45 3.39
CA MET A 188 -1.07 4.87 3.91
C MET A 188 -1.26 3.39 4.22
N THR A 189 -0.16 2.65 4.22
CA THR A 189 -0.16 1.29 4.77
C THR A 189 -0.27 1.37 6.31
N PRO A 190 -0.71 0.29 6.99
CA PRO A 190 -0.37 0.11 8.39
C PRO A 190 1.15 0.09 8.61
N LYS A 191 1.58 0.15 9.86
CA LYS A 191 2.97 -0.17 10.23
C LYS A 191 3.20 -1.65 9.95
N ILE A 192 4.03 -1.95 8.96
CA ILE A 192 4.39 -3.31 8.54
C ILE A 192 5.72 -3.67 9.20
N PHE A 193 5.77 -4.78 9.92
CA PHE A 193 7.01 -5.26 10.51
C PHE A 193 7.79 -6.14 9.51
N LEU A 194 9.08 -5.87 9.39
CA LEU A 194 9.97 -6.56 8.46
C LEU A 194 10.69 -7.68 9.19
N GLU A 195 10.36 -8.93 8.88
CA GLU A 195 10.98 -10.13 9.46
C GLU A 195 12.09 -10.67 8.54
N PRO A 196 13.37 -10.38 8.80
CA PRO A 196 14.47 -10.78 7.93
C PRO A 196 14.63 -12.30 7.90
N GLN A 197 15.12 -12.85 6.79
CA GLN A 197 15.24 -14.31 6.63
C GLN A 197 16.22 -14.92 7.63
N ASN A 198 17.27 -14.18 7.99
CA ASN A 198 18.30 -14.60 8.94
C ASN A 198 18.07 -14.07 10.35
N ALA A 199 16.81 -13.86 10.75
CA ALA A 199 16.33 -13.44 12.08
C ALA A 199 16.73 -12.03 12.54
N SER A 200 17.78 -11.42 11.99
CA SER A 200 18.22 -10.06 12.35
C SER A 200 18.81 -9.30 11.16
N PHE A 201 18.73 -7.97 11.24
CA PHE A 201 19.48 -7.09 10.34
C PHE A 201 20.94 -7.02 10.80
N THR A 202 21.86 -7.46 9.95
CA THR A 202 23.28 -7.65 10.31
C THR A 202 24.19 -6.83 9.41
N LYS A 203 25.46 -6.73 9.79
CA LYS A 203 26.48 -6.00 9.05
C LYS A 203 26.54 -6.39 7.57
N ASP A 204 26.47 -5.38 6.70
CA ASP A 204 26.55 -5.53 5.23
C ASP A 204 25.52 -6.52 4.67
N SER A 205 24.37 -6.68 5.34
CA SER A 205 23.28 -7.56 4.89
C SER A 205 22.30 -6.83 3.98
N THR A 206 21.68 -7.59 3.08
CA THR A 206 20.59 -7.14 2.21
C THR A 206 19.41 -8.08 2.41
N GLU A 207 18.30 -7.54 2.90
CA GLU A 207 17.08 -8.29 3.18
C GLU A 207 15.97 -7.87 2.22
N LYS A 208 15.20 -8.83 1.73
CA LYS A 208 14.14 -8.62 0.72
C LYS A 208 12.79 -9.08 1.25
N PHE A 209 11.76 -8.29 0.99
CA PHE A 209 10.42 -8.50 1.50
C PHE A 209 9.40 -8.31 0.37
N ASP A 210 8.47 -9.26 0.26
CA ASP A 210 7.29 -9.15 -0.59
C ASP A 210 6.09 -8.84 0.30
N ILE A 211 5.60 -7.61 0.23
CA ILE A 211 4.59 -7.10 1.15
C ILE A 211 3.30 -6.82 0.38
N LEU A 212 2.22 -7.52 0.75
CA LEU A 212 0.88 -7.17 0.29
C LEU A 212 0.22 -6.22 1.28
N SER A 213 -0.15 -5.01 0.83
CA SER A 213 -0.80 -4.03 1.68
C SER A 213 -1.73 -3.10 0.89
N ASN A 214 -2.37 -2.14 1.58
CA ASN A 214 -3.24 -1.15 0.96
C ASN A 214 -2.55 -0.49 -0.24
N ASP A 215 -3.22 -0.41 -1.39
CA ASP A 215 -2.74 0.41 -2.52
C ASP A 215 -2.76 1.90 -2.13
N VAL A 216 -1.58 2.45 -1.87
CA VAL A 216 -1.40 3.86 -1.49
C VAL A 216 -1.51 4.84 -2.66
N GLY A 217 -1.55 4.37 -3.91
CA GLY A 217 -1.37 5.19 -5.11
C GLY A 217 0.11 5.54 -5.31
N GLU A 218 0.38 6.70 -5.93
CA GLU A 218 1.75 7.22 -6.09
C GLU A 218 2.43 7.41 -4.72
N ILE A 219 3.63 6.84 -4.55
CA ILE A 219 4.39 6.90 -3.30
C ILE A 219 4.93 8.31 -3.08
N GLN A 220 4.54 8.93 -1.96
CA GLN A 220 5.00 10.27 -1.57
C GLN A 220 6.19 10.21 -0.62
N LYS A 221 6.19 9.24 0.30
CA LYS A 221 7.27 9.00 1.27
C LYS A 221 7.16 7.63 1.91
N ILE A 222 8.25 7.18 2.50
CA ILE A 222 8.25 6.03 3.41
C ILE A 222 8.84 6.41 4.78
N VAL A 223 8.38 5.72 5.82
CA VAL A 223 8.96 5.80 7.16
C VAL A 223 9.49 4.41 7.50
N ILE A 224 10.78 4.33 7.81
CA ILE A 224 11.44 3.10 8.22
C ILE A 224 12.15 3.33 9.56
N GLY A 225 12.06 2.35 10.46
CA GLY A 225 12.65 2.45 11.78
C GLY A 225 12.55 1.16 12.58
N HIS A 226 12.91 1.22 13.86
CA HIS A 226 12.79 0.09 14.77
C HIS A 226 12.15 0.50 16.11
N GLU A 227 11.55 -0.46 16.82
CA GLU A 227 10.78 -0.19 18.06
C GLU A 227 11.64 0.20 19.27
N GLY A 228 12.93 -0.13 19.26
CA GLY A 228 13.87 0.16 20.37
C GLY A 228 13.62 -0.67 21.63
N ASN A 229 12.92 -1.80 21.51
CA ASN A 229 12.61 -2.69 22.63
C ASN A 229 13.63 -3.84 22.79
N GLY A 230 14.64 -3.89 21.92
CA GLY A 230 15.81 -4.77 22.04
C GLY A 230 16.93 -4.18 22.89
N THR A 231 17.99 -4.96 23.11
CA THR A 231 19.20 -4.51 23.81
C THR A 231 20.13 -3.72 22.90
N VAL A 232 20.13 -4.03 21.59
CA VAL A 232 20.88 -3.33 20.55
C VAL A 232 19.98 -2.25 19.97
N ASN A 233 20.35 -0.98 20.22
CA ASN A 233 19.58 0.18 19.79
C ASN A 233 20.23 0.94 18.63
N ASP A 234 21.36 0.47 18.12
CA ASP A 234 22.08 1.10 17.02
C ASP A 234 21.84 0.32 15.73
N TRP A 235 21.19 0.93 14.75
CA TRP A 235 21.04 0.36 13.42
C TRP A 235 21.53 1.32 12.35
N TYR A 236 22.53 0.92 11.56
CA TYR A 236 23.02 1.71 10.44
C TYR A 236 22.33 1.30 9.14
N LEU A 237 21.35 2.11 8.73
CA LEU A 237 20.59 1.93 7.51
C LEU A 237 21.34 2.56 6.34
N LYS A 238 21.71 1.73 5.35
CA LYS A 238 22.48 2.17 4.18
C LYS A 238 21.57 2.60 3.03
N ASN A 239 20.71 1.70 2.54
CA ASN A 239 19.78 1.98 1.44
C ASN A 239 18.43 1.30 1.69
N VAL A 240 17.38 1.88 1.10
CA VAL A 240 16.07 1.23 0.96
C VAL A 240 15.63 1.32 -0.49
N THR A 241 15.29 0.19 -1.10
CA THR A 241 14.66 0.16 -2.41
C THR A 241 13.21 -0.28 -2.25
N LEU A 242 12.28 0.49 -2.80
CA LEU A 242 10.87 0.16 -2.85
C LEU A 242 10.46 0.05 -4.30
N GLN A 243 9.90 -1.10 -4.68
CA GLN A 243 9.42 -1.36 -6.03
C GLN A 243 7.95 -1.77 -5.99
N THR A 244 7.17 -1.19 -6.89
CA THR A 244 5.79 -1.57 -7.19
C THR A 244 5.71 -2.11 -8.62
N SER A 245 4.50 -2.40 -9.10
CA SER A 245 4.29 -2.72 -10.52
C SER A 245 4.53 -1.55 -11.47
N THR A 246 4.54 -0.31 -10.98
CA THR A 246 4.57 0.91 -11.80
C THR A 246 5.79 1.78 -11.57
N GLU A 247 6.41 1.74 -10.39
CA GLU A 247 7.55 2.60 -10.03
C GLU A 247 8.59 1.87 -9.19
N GLN A 248 9.84 2.35 -9.24
CA GLN A 248 10.92 1.92 -8.36
C GLN A 248 11.60 3.16 -7.78
N GLN A 249 11.74 3.20 -6.46
CA GLN A 249 12.36 4.30 -5.72
C GLN A 249 13.52 3.76 -4.88
N LYS A 250 14.71 4.34 -5.05
CA LYS A 250 15.94 3.91 -4.37
C LYS A 250 16.48 5.01 -3.48
N TYR A 251 16.21 4.89 -2.19
CA TYR A 251 16.62 5.84 -1.16
C TYR A 251 18.04 5.56 -0.67
N THR A 252 18.93 6.54 -0.80
CA THR A 252 20.30 6.47 -0.23
C THR A 252 20.30 7.11 1.15
N VAL A 253 20.36 6.30 2.20
CA VAL A 253 20.13 6.77 3.59
C VAL A 253 21.45 7.06 4.33
N LYS A 254 22.31 6.04 4.48
CA LYS A 254 23.62 6.11 5.16
C LYS A 254 23.56 6.84 6.51
N LYS A 255 22.70 6.34 7.41
CA LYS A 255 22.43 6.98 8.70
C LYS A 255 22.24 5.97 9.82
N TRP A 256 22.67 6.34 11.03
CA TRP A 256 22.32 5.65 12.26
C TRP A 256 20.88 5.98 12.68
N LEU A 257 20.05 4.95 12.75
CA LEU A 257 18.80 4.95 13.50
C LEU A 257 19.15 4.44 14.90
N SER A 258 19.27 5.37 15.85
CA SER A 258 19.85 5.12 17.17
C SER A 258 19.36 6.15 18.17
N ASN A 259 19.38 5.81 19.46
CA ASN A 259 19.12 6.75 20.55
C ASN A 259 20.37 7.53 21.01
N THR A 260 21.57 7.16 20.54
CA THR A 260 22.84 7.78 20.95
C THR A 260 23.66 8.36 19.81
N LYS A 261 23.36 7.99 18.55
CA LYS A 261 24.08 8.43 17.34
C LYS A 261 23.21 9.30 16.43
N ASP A 262 23.87 10.02 15.52
CA ASP A 262 23.27 10.96 14.57
C ASP A 262 22.23 11.89 15.20
N ASP A 263 20.97 11.84 14.76
CA ASP A 263 19.90 12.71 15.25
C ASP A 263 19.08 12.10 16.40
N GLN A 264 19.58 11.00 16.99
CA GLN A 264 18.99 10.31 18.14
C GLN A 264 17.54 9.85 17.90
N LYS A 265 17.22 9.49 16.65
CA LYS A 265 15.93 8.92 16.25
C LYS A 265 16.09 7.47 15.82
N LEU A 266 15.13 6.64 16.19
CA LEU A 266 15.06 5.23 15.79
C LEU A 266 14.37 5.02 14.43
N PHE A 267 14.05 6.11 13.73
CA PHE A 267 13.36 6.09 12.46
C PHE A 267 13.80 7.26 11.58
N VAL A 268 13.56 7.11 10.29
CA VAL A 268 13.77 8.16 9.28
C VAL A 268 12.57 8.23 8.35
N GLU A 269 12.19 9.45 7.98
CA GLU A 269 11.23 9.72 6.92
C GLU A 269 11.99 9.97 5.62
N LEU A 270 11.78 9.09 4.64
CA LEU A 270 12.41 9.11 3.33
C LEU A 270 11.40 9.65 2.32
N ASN A 271 11.60 10.90 1.93
CA ASN A 271 10.85 11.60 0.90
C ASN A 271 11.74 11.73 -0.37
N ARG A 272 11.32 12.57 -1.32
CA ARG A 272 12.07 12.85 -2.56
C ARG A 272 13.50 13.36 -2.34
N ASP A 273 13.80 14.00 -1.22
CA ASP A 273 15.14 14.54 -0.93
C ASP A 273 16.19 13.42 -0.76
N TRP A 274 15.74 12.19 -0.53
CA TRP A 274 16.57 10.99 -0.38
C TRP A 274 16.73 10.20 -1.69
N LEU A 275 16.05 10.64 -2.75
CA LEU A 275 16.14 10.06 -4.08
C LEU A 275 17.24 10.76 -4.90
N PRO A 276 17.74 10.13 -5.98
CA PRO A 276 18.60 10.81 -6.93
C PRO A 276 17.97 12.11 -7.44
N PRO A 277 18.77 13.16 -7.69
CA PRO A 277 18.26 14.39 -8.29
C PRO A 277 17.68 14.09 -9.68
N LEU A 278 16.59 14.76 -10.03
CA LEU A 278 16.09 14.70 -11.40
C LEU A 278 16.85 15.69 -12.28
N GLU A 279 17.19 15.22 -13.47
CA GLU A 279 17.72 15.99 -14.57
C GLU A 279 16.61 16.44 -15.52
N ILE A 280 16.88 17.49 -16.29
CA ILE A 280 15.97 18.02 -17.30
C ILE A 280 16.44 17.60 -18.69
N TYR A 281 15.54 16.96 -19.43
CA TYR A 281 15.69 16.61 -20.83
C TYR A 281 14.80 17.56 -21.62
N SER A 282 15.41 18.52 -22.34
CA SER A 282 14.68 19.43 -23.23
C SER A 282 14.57 18.77 -24.60
N VAL A 283 13.38 18.35 -24.97
CA VAL A 283 13.11 17.65 -26.24
C VAL A 283 12.46 18.62 -27.20
N THR A 284 12.99 18.69 -28.42
CA THR A 284 12.43 19.47 -29.53
C THR A 284 12.11 18.53 -30.66
N ILE A 285 10.89 18.61 -31.20
CA ILE A 285 10.43 17.73 -32.27
C ILE A 285 9.98 18.58 -33.44
N GLN A 286 10.49 18.26 -34.63
CA GLN A 286 10.11 18.92 -35.87
C GLN A 286 9.23 17.99 -36.71
N THR A 287 8.02 18.46 -37.02
CA THR A 287 7.15 17.84 -38.02
C THR A 287 7.43 18.44 -39.38
N ALA A 288 7.59 17.60 -40.40
CA ALA A 288 7.96 18.07 -41.73
C ALA A 288 6.94 19.06 -42.31
N ASP A 289 7.43 20.11 -42.99
CA ASP A 289 6.59 21.08 -43.71
C ASP A 289 6.19 20.56 -45.10
N VAL A 290 5.39 19.49 -45.11
CA VAL A 290 4.77 18.92 -46.31
C VAL A 290 3.28 18.73 -46.03
N GLN A 291 2.41 18.82 -47.05
CA GLN A 291 0.97 18.66 -46.83
C GLN A 291 0.62 17.30 -46.20
N GLN A 292 -0.35 17.31 -45.29
CA GLN A 292 -0.91 16.12 -44.61
C GLN A 292 0.11 15.36 -43.73
N THR A 293 1.06 16.06 -43.15
CA THR A 293 2.05 15.49 -42.22
C THR A 293 1.66 15.62 -40.76
N ASP A 294 0.54 16.27 -40.45
CA ASP A 294 0.08 16.55 -39.10
C ASP A 294 -0.57 15.34 -38.41
N THR A 295 -0.56 15.33 -37.08
CA THR A 295 -1.26 14.30 -36.28
C THR A 295 -2.01 14.91 -35.10
N ILE A 296 -3.10 14.23 -34.73
CA ILE A 296 -3.89 14.52 -33.51
C ILE A 296 -3.75 13.40 -32.47
N GLU A 297 -2.94 12.38 -32.78
CA GLU A 297 -2.73 11.24 -31.90
C GLU A 297 -1.80 11.57 -30.74
N ASN A 298 -1.90 10.74 -29.71
CA ASN A 298 -1.01 10.83 -28.57
C ASN A 298 0.34 10.19 -28.93
N ILE A 299 1.33 11.04 -29.24
CA ILE A 299 2.69 10.57 -29.50
C ILE A 299 3.36 10.16 -28.19
N GLU A 300 3.93 8.96 -28.21
CA GLU A 300 4.72 8.37 -27.15
C GLU A 300 6.20 8.30 -27.53
N MET A 301 7.07 8.50 -26.55
CA MET A 301 8.52 8.42 -26.70
C MET A 301 9.15 7.60 -25.58
N THR A 302 10.20 6.85 -25.92
CA THR A 302 11.14 6.23 -24.97
C THR A 302 12.54 6.74 -25.29
N ILE A 303 13.26 7.25 -24.28
CA ILE A 303 14.64 7.70 -24.42
C ILE A 303 15.53 6.63 -23.78
N HIS A 304 16.44 6.04 -24.54
CA HIS A 304 17.36 5.01 -24.06
C HIS A 304 18.73 5.64 -23.81
N GLY A 305 19.32 5.37 -22.65
CA GLY A 305 20.65 5.82 -22.29
C GLY A 305 21.52 4.70 -21.72
N SER A 306 22.80 4.98 -21.53
CA SER A 306 23.79 3.98 -21.10
C SER A 306 23.55 3.39 -19.71
N ASN A 307 22.79 4.08 -18.84
CA ASN A 307 22.44 3.63 -17.48
C ASN A 307 20.95 3.29 -17.32
N GLY A 308 20.14 3.31 -18.37
CA GLY A 308 18.71 3.02 -18.26
C GLY A 308 17.87 3.59 -19.38
N LYS A 309 16.59 3.81 -19.12
CA LYS A 309 15.67 4.44 -20.07
C LYS A 309 14.61 5.26 -19.38
N ILE A 310 14.11 6.27 -20.07
CA ILE A 310 12.88 6.97 -19.74
C ILE A 310 11.80 6.40 -20.64
N ASP A 311 10.86 5.65 -20.09
CA ASP A 311 9.89 4.88 -20.86
C ASP A 311 8.49 5.52 -20.88
N LYS A 312 7.75 5.28 -21.95
CA LYS A 312 6.32 5.65 -22.10
C LYS A 312 6.01 7.13 -21.83
N LEU A 313 6.83 8.03 -22.39
CA LEU A 313 6.61 9.47 -22.29
C LEU A 313 5.48 9.89 -23.23
N LEU A 314 4.32 10.17 -22.66
CA LEU A 314 3.21 10.75 -23.40
C LEU A 314 3.47 12.24 -23.62
N LEU A 315 3.95 12.62 -24.81
CA LEU A 315 4.57 13.94 -25.01
C LEU A 315 3.65 15.13 -24.71
N LYS A 316 2.33 14.98 -24.92
CA LYS A 316 1.35 16.02 -24.57
C LYS A 316 1.36 16.41 -23.09
N ASP A 317 1.81 15.53 -22.19
CA ASP A 317 1.85 15.78 -20.75
C ASP A 317 3.11 16.58 -20.35
N HIS A 318 4.05 16.77 -21.28
CA HIS A 318 5.36 17.39 -21.05
C HIS A 318 5.56 18.67 -21.88
N ILE A 319 4.50 19.21 -22.49
CA ILE A 319 4.61 20.39 -23.35
C ILE A 319 5.05 21.63 -22.55
N LYS A 320 6.03 22.36 -23.08
CA LYS A 320 6.57 23.56 -22.44
C LYS A 320 5.75 24.83 -22.73
N SER A 321 4.86 24.79 -23.72
CA SER A 321 4.10 25.93 -24.22
C SER A 321 2.59 25.72 -24.10
N ASP A 322 1.81 26.80 -23.98
CA ASP A 322 0.32 26.77 -23.98
C ASP A 322 -0.30 26.45 -25.35
N LYS A 323 0.47 25.86 -26.28
CA LYS A 323 -0.03 25.49 -27.60
C LYS A 323 -1.16 24.46 -27.46
N GLN A 324 -2.33 24.79 -28.01
CA GLN A 324 -3.48 23.87 -28.05
C GLN A 324 -3.33 22.76 -29.11
N LYS A 325 -2.40 22.91 -30.04
CA LYS A 325 -2.14 21.95 -31.12
C LYS A 325 -0.64 21.73 -31.27
N ILE A 326 -0.23 20.47 -31.20
CA ILE A 326 1.13 19.98 -31.38
C ILE A 326 1.21 19.11 -32.64
N PHE A 327 2.42 18.85 -33.11
CA PHE A 327 2.73 18.01 -34.27
C PHE A 327 1.98 18.42 -35.54
N GLN A 328 1.83 19.73 -35.75
CA GLN A 328 1.23 20.28 -36.97
C GLN A 328 2.30 20.35 -38.05
N GLN A 329 1.87 20.35 -39.31
CA GLN A 329 2.76 20.54 -40.47
C GLN A 329 3.72 21.72 -40.24
N GLY A 330 5.02 21.46 -40.38
CA GLY A 330 6.09 22.46 -40.25
C GLY A 330 6.33 22.97 -38.82
N ASN A 331 5.61 22.48 -37.81
CA ASN A 331 5.78 22.94 -36.45
C ASN A 331 7.01 22.31 -35.78
N LEU A 332 7.62 23.15 -34.95
CA LEU A 332 8.61 22.78 -33.95
C LEU A 332 7.94 22.85 -32.56
N ASP A 333 7.93 21.73 -31.86
CA ASP A 333 7.28 21.58 -30.56
C ASP A 333 8.32 21.22 -29.48
N GLU A 334 8.24 21.92 -28.35
CA GLU A 334 9.19 21.83 -27.24
C GLU A 334 8.55 21.16 -26.01
N PHE A 335 9.28 20.22 -25.42
CA PHE A 335 8.88 19.46 -24.25
C PHE A 335 9.97 19.51 -23.16
N GLU A 336 9.55 19.49 -21.90
CA GLU A 336 10.43 19.42 -20.73
C GLU A 336 10.13 18.15 -19.94
N ILE A 337 11.08 17.23 -19.94
CA ILE A 337 10.96 15.94 -19.25
C ILE A 337 11.90 15.96 -18.05
N LYS A 338 11.37 15.65 -16.86
CA LYS A 338 12.15 15.54 -15.62
C LYS A 338 12.28 14.08 -15.25
N ASN A 339 13.51 13.56 -15.22
CA ASN A 339 13.77 12.17 -14.82
C ASN A 339 15.17 12.02 -14.24
N GLU A 340 15.46 10.89 -13.59
CA GLU A 340 16.79 10.52 -13.13
C GLU A 340 17.78 10.43 -14.31
N ASP A 341 19.07 10.58 -14.00
CA ASP A 341 20.15 10.49 -14.97
C ASP A 341 20.24 9.09 -15.61
N ILE A 342 19.81 8.98 -16.87
CA ILE A 342 19.92 7.74 -17.66
C ILE A 342 21.29 7.52 -18.33
N GLY A 343 22.29 8.35 -18.05
CA GLY A 343 23.58 8.35 -18.74
C GLY A 343 23.52 9.02 -20.11
N ASP A 344 24.51 8.71 -20.96
CA ASP A 344 24.58 9.21 -22.33
C ASP A 344 23.40 8.68 -23.14
N ILE A 345 22.72 9.53 -23.90
CA ILE A 345 21.59 9.12 -24.74
C ILE A 345 22.11 8.33 -25.94
N GLU A 346 21.63 7.10 -26.09
CA GLU A 346 22.09 6.15 -27.11
C GLU A 346 21.08 5.99 -28.25
N SER A 347 19.78 6.13 -27.97
CA SER A 347 18.71 6.09 -28.97
C SER A 347 17.39 6.62 -28.43
N ILE A 348 16.46 6.91 -29.32
CA ILE A 348 15.06 7.18 -28.99
C ILE A 348 14.17 6.18 -29.72
N THR A 349 13.05 5.79 -29.10
CA THR A 349 11.93 5.16 -29.77
C THR A 349 10.75 6.13 -29.73
N ILE A 350 10.12 6.43 -30.85
CA ILE A 350 9.02 7.39 -30.92
C ILE A 350 7.95 6.88 -31.87
N GLY A 351 6.68 7.11 -31.53
CA GLY A 351 5.56 6.62 -32.31
C GLY A 351 4.22 6.85 -31.65
N PHE A 352 3.22 6.13 -32.12
CA PHE A 352 1.86 6.17 -31.60
C PHE A 352 1.15 4.84 -31.84
N ASP A 353 0.15 4.56 -31.01
CA ASP A 353 -0.74 3.41 -31.19
C ASP A 353 -1.90 3.77 -32.13
N ASP A 354 -1.82 3.30 -33.38
CA ASP A 354 -2.84 3.56 -34.40
C ASP A 354 -3.81 2.38 -34.56
N ASN A 355 -4.63 2.15 -33.54
CA ASN A 355 -5.62 1.07 -33.54
C ASN A 355 -6.64 1.20 -34.68
N GLU A 356 -6.97 2.42 -35.11
CA GLU A 356 -7.94 2.67 -36.18
C GLU A 356 -7.32 2.65 -37.58
N GLN A 357 -5.99 2.54 -37.67
CA GLN A 357 -5.21 2.62 -38.88
C GLN A 357 -5.53 3.86 -39.72
N LYS A 358 -5.57 5.06 -39.15
CA LYS A 358 -6.00 6.27 -39.87
C LYS A 358 -4.94 7.35 -39.97
N PHE A 359 -3.82 7.20 -39.26
CA PHE A 359 -2.90 8.30 -39.06
C PHE A 359 -1.56 8.07 -39.78
N ALA A 360 -0.99 9.19 -40.22
CA ALA A 360 0.31 9.25 -40.84
C ALA A 360 0.98 10.54 -40.36
N TRP A 361 2.17 10.42 -39.80
CA TRP A 361 2.94 11.55 -39.30
C TRP A 361 4.32 11.51 -39.94
N LEU A 362 4.76 12.62 -40.53
CA LEU A 362 6.11 12.73 -41.09
C LEU A 362 7.02 13.40 -40.07
N LEU A 363 7.73 12.57 -39.31
CA LEU A 363 8.73 13.02 -38.37
C LEU A 363 9.98 13.43 -39.14
N GLU A 364 10.39 14.70 -39.00
CA GLU A 364 11.58 15.23 -39.65
C GLU A 364 12.82 14.96 -38.78
N SER A 365 12.82 15.50 -37.55
CA SER A 365 13.92 15.36 -36.60
C SER A 365 13.45 15.46 -35.16
N VAL A 366 14.28 14.95 -34.25
CA VAL A 366 14.18 15.15 -32.81
C VAL A 366 15.53 15.64 -32.30
N ASP A 367 15.53 16.68 -31.48
CA ASP A 367 16.71 17.13 -30.76
C ASP A 367 16.47 16.99 -29.26
N ILE A 368 17.40 16.36 -28.54
CA ILE A 368 17.36 16.27 -27.09
C ILE A 368 18.57 16.99 -26.52
N LYS A 369 18.33 18.08 -25.79
CA LYS A 369 19.34 18.70 -24.95
C LYS A 369 19.30 18.07 -23.57
N TYR A 370 20.42 17.46 -23.18
CA TYR A 370 20.62 16.84 -21.89
C TYR A 370 21.97 17.29 -21.31
N LYS A 371 21.94 17.90 -20.12
CA LYS A 371 23.09 18.60 -19.52
C LYS A 371 23.69 19.60 -20.52
N GLU A 372 24.96 19.45 -20.87
CA GLU A 372 25.69 20.31 -21.82
C GLU A 372 25.67 19.78 -23.26
N THR A 373 25.10 18.59 -23.49
CA THR A 373 25.11 17.91 -24.79
C THR A 373 23.78 18.07 -25.51
N VAL A 374 23.83 18.25 -26.83
CA VAL A 374 22.66 18.18 -27.71
C VAL A 374 22.80 16.94 -28.59
N TYR A 375 21.81 16.07 -28.52
CA TYR A 375 21.71 14.86 -29.32
C TYR A 375 20.73 15.11 -30.46
N HIS A 376 21.22 15.01 -31.69
CA HIS A 376 20.44 15.22 -32.90
C HIS A 376 20.01 13.87 -33.47
N PHE A 377 18.73 13.70 -33.79
CA PHE A 377 18.18 12.49 -34.36
C PHE A 377 17.48 12.82 -35.68
N GLN A 378 18.10 12.44 -36.80
CA GLN A 378 17.45 12.56 -38.12
C GLN A 378 16.54 11.36 -38.37
N ALA A 379 15.27 11.65 -38.70
CA ALA A 379 14.27 10.63 -38.99
C ALA A 379 13.89 10.64 -40.47
N GLN A 380 13.35 11.79 -40.92
CA GLN A 380 12.82 12.02 -42.28
C GLN A 380 11.95 10.86 -42.79
N CYS A 381 11.05 10.35 -41.93
CA CYS A 381 10.28 9.14 -42.23
C CYS A 381 8.81 9.27 -41.85
N TRP A 382 7.95 8.63 -42.66
CA TRP A 382 6.54 8.49 -42.34
C TRP A 382 6.32 7.41 -41.29
N LEU A 383 5.69 7.77 -40.19
CA LEU A 383 5.15 6.86 -39.20
C LEU A 383 3.67 6.67 -39.52
N SER A 384 3.31 5.46 -39.96
CA SER A 384 1.95 5.11 -40.31
C SER A 384 1.73 3.60 -40.23
N SER A 385 0.54 3.22 -39.79
CA SER A 385 0.06 1.84 -39.83
C SER A 385 -0.31 1.35 -41.24
N ARG A 386 -0.50 2.26 -42.21
CA ARG A 386 -0.92 1.93 -43.60
C ARG A 386 0.21 1.90 -44.62
N LEU A 387 1.25 2.72 -44.43
CA LEU A 387 2.33 2.94 -45.41
C LEU A 387 3.63 2.29 -44.88
N GLY A 388 3.87 1.02 -45.22
CA GLY A 388 5.08 0.27 -44.82
C GLY A 388 4.77 -1.01 -44.01
N PRO A 389 5.78 -1.85 -43.69
CA PRO A 389 5.58 -3.23 -43.20
C PRO A 389 5.17 -3.37 -41.72
N ASN A 390 4.39 -2.42 -41.14
CA ASN A 390 3.86 -2.33 -39.75
C ASN A 390 4.62 -1.40 -38.75
N PHE A 391 4.95 -0.15 -39.10
CA PHE A 391 5.74 0.69 -38.18
C PHE A 391 5.11 2.07 -37.92
N SER A 392 4.14 2.13 -36.98
CA SER A 392 3.73 3.38 -36.31
C SER A 392 4.76 3.84 -35.25
N TRP A 393 5.91 3.19 -35.22
CA TRP A 393 7.01 3.37 -34.28
C TRP A 393 8.35 3.28 -35.01
N ILE A 394 9.31 4.12 -34.61
CA ILE A 394 10.69 4.04 -35.08
C ILE A 394 11.67 4.16 -33.91
N THR A 395 12.79 3.44 -33.99
CA THR A 395 13.94 3.63 -33.10
C THR A 395 15.09 4.24 -33.88
N ILE A 396 15.63 5.36 -33.40
CA ILE A 396 16.65 6.18 -34.08
C ILE A 396 17.82 6.40 -33.12
N LYS A 397 19.05 6.33 -33.63
CA LYS A 397 20.27 6.66 -32.89
C LYS A 397 20.67 8.11 -33.15
N PRO A 398 21.36 8.79 -32.21
CA PRO A 398 21.82 10.13 -32.45
C PRO A 398 22.84 10.13 -33.60
N ASP A 399 22.84 11.20 -34.38
CA ASP A 399 23.82 11.42 -35.43
C ASP A 399 25.21 11.37 -34.79
N THR A 400 26.03 10.42 -35.20
CA THR A 400 27.46 10.49 -34.90
C THR A 400 27.97 11.74 -35.57
N TYR A 401 28.57 12.67 -34.82
CA TYR A 401 29.33 13.79 -35.37
C TYR A 401 30.44 13.20 -36.24
N ASN A 402 30.13 12.90 -37.50
CA ASN A 402 31.13 12.59 -38.49
C ASN A 402 31.79 13.93 -38.78
N ASP A 403 33.07 14.04 -38.44
CA ASP A 403 34.00 14.92 -39.13
C ASP A 403 33.96 14.60 -40.63
N SER A 404 32.92 15.07 -41.32
CA SER A 404 32.86 15.18 -42.77
C SER A 404 33.36 16.54 -43.22
N ASN A 405 34.46 17.00 -42.59
CA ASN A 405 35.35 18.03 -43.10
C ASN A 405 36.78 17.46 -43.25
N LEU A 406 36.90 16.35 -43.99
CA LEU A 406 38.13 15.99 -44.68
C LEU A 406 37.82 15.48 -46.09
N LEU A 407 38.08 16.37 -47.05
CA LEU A 407 38.47 16.15 -48.46
C LEU A 407 37.40 15.47 -49.35
N PHE A 408 36.92 16.08 -50.44
CA PHE A 408 37.61 16.79 -51.52
C PHE A 408 36.81 17.95 -52.11
#